data_AF-A0A661J280-F1
#
_entry.id   AF-A0A661J280-F1
#
_cell.length_a   1.000
_cell.length_b   1.000
_cell.length_c   1.000
_cell.angle_alpha   90.00
_cell.angle_beta   90.00
_cell.angle_gamma   90.00
#
_symmetry.space_group_name_H-M   'P 1'
#
loop_
_entity.id
_entity.type
_entity.pdbx_description
1 polymer ?
#
loop_
_entity_poly.entity_id
_entity_poly.type
_entity_poly.pdbx_seq_one_letter_code
_entity_poly.pdbx_strand_id
1 'polypeptide(L)'
;MSLHHVKYPLYQAVADAKDNLEAAKCFIRGNGYRKNAFGFWGTVVDWSTLQWLRDWKERLTRLLEGVEEEGKRISLSRGFLHKLASIYALWKTNEETLRRKMTMSTDELKRHIHYHRWLWRLVYQLVREDRRFQGDLKELQENLVKKERIAHLNILVRWVELSTRKEVNSSE
;
A
#
# COMPACT_ATOMS: atom_id res chain seq x y z
N MET A 1 -14.55 -5.26 -4.33
CA MET A 1 -13.76 -6.47 -4.60
C MET A 1 -13.06 -6.89 -3.33
N SER A 2 -13.58 -7.95 -2.71
CA SER A 2 -12.99 -8.66 -1.60
C SER A 2 -12.47 -10.01 -2.12
N LEU A 3 -11.37 -10.49 -1.53
CA LEU A 3 -10.84 -11.83 -1.80
C LEU A 3 -11.03 -12.65 -0.54
N HIS A 4 -11.61 -13.84 -0.70
CA HIS A 4 -11.89 -14.74 0.39
C HIS A 4 -11.31 -16.12 0.09
N HIS A 5 -10.94 -16.85 1.14
CA HIS A 5 -10.53 -18.24 1.01
C HIS A 5 -11.75 -19.12 0.70
N VAL A 6 -11.52 -20.32 0.16
CA VAL A 6 -12.60 -21.21 -0.34
C VAL A 6 -13.65 -21.54 0.72
N LYS A 7 -13.26 -21.63 2.00
CA LYS A 7 -14.15 -21.96 3.12
C LYS A 7 -14.85 -20.73 3.76
N TYR A 8 -14.66 -19.54 3.19
CA TYR A 8 -15.28 -18.34 3.73
C TYR A 8 -16.80 -18.35 3.47
N PRO A 9 -17.66 -18.11 4.49
CA PRO A 9 -19.10 -18.21 4.31
C PRO A 9 -19.63 -17.23 3.26
N LEU A 10 -20.42 -17.74 2.31
CA LEU A 10 -20.93 -16.94 1.19
C LEU A 10 -21.72 -15.71 1.64
N TYR A 11 -22.55 -15.84 2.68
CA TYR A 11 -23.33 -14.72 3.20
C TYR A 11 -22.45 -13.58 3.74
N GLN A 12 -21.31 -13.93 4.34
CA GLN A 12 -20.32 -12.94 4.80
C GLN A 12 -19.63 -12.29 3.59
N ALA A 13 -19.30 -13.06 2.55
CA ALA A 13 -18.68 -12.51 1.34
C ALA A 13 -19.58 -11.48 0.65
N VAL A 14 -20.89 -11.77 0.61
CA VAL A 14 -21.90 -10.85 0.06
C VAL A 14 -22.03 -9.59 0.92
N ALA A 15 -22.04 -9.73 2.25
CA ALA A 15 -22.06 -8.59 3.18
C ALA A 15 -20.84 -7.69 2.98
N ASP A 16 -19.63 -8.27 2.97
CA ASP A 16 -18.38 -7.52 2.72
C ASP A 16 -18.37 -6.83 1.35
N ALA A 17 -18.90 -7.49 0.32
CA ALA A 17 -19.02 -6.92 -1.01
C ALA A 17 -19.99 -5.71 -1.01
N LYS A 18 -21.12 -5.82 -0.30
CA LYS A 18 -22.09 -4.74 -0.12
C LYS A 18 -21.47 -3.56 0.60
N ASP A 19 -20.77 -3.78 1.71
CA ASP A 19 -20.13 -2.71 2.49
C ASP A 19 -19.07 -1.96 1.65
N ASN A 20 -18.28 -2.69 0.88
CA ASN A 20 -17.31 -2.10 -0.06
C ASN A 20 -17.98 -1.24 -1.15
N LEU A 21 -19.16 -1.66 -1.64
CA LEU A 21 -19.91 -0.90 -2.63
C LEU A 21 -20.48 0.39 -2.04
N GLU A 22 -21.08 0.31 -0.84
CA GLU A 22 -21.62 1.48 -0.16
C GLU A 22 -20.53 2.51 0.18
N ALA A 23 -19.37 2.05 0.66
CA ALA A 23 -18.21 2.92 0.87
C ALA A 23 -17.77 3.62 -0.43
N ALA A 24 -17.78 2.90 -1.56
CA ALA A 24 -17.41 3.47 -2.86
C ALA A 24 -18.41 4.49 -3.40
N LYS A 25 -19.72 4.29 -3.14
CA LYS A 25 -20.77 5.26 -3.52
C LYS A 25 -20.62 6.60 -2.80
N CYS A 26 -20.20 6.55 -1.54
CA CYS A 26 -20.00 7.74 -0.69
C CYS A 26 -18.67 8.47 -0.97
N PHE A 27 -17.81 7.93 -1.83
CA PHE A 27 -16.51 8.51 -2.10
C PHE A 27 -16.59 9.80 -2.92
N ILE A 28 -15.93 10.83 -2.40
CA ILE A 28 -15.76 12.13 -3.05
C ILE A 28 -14.28 12.27 -3.39
N ARG A 29 -13.98 12.42 -4.68
CA ARG A 29 -12.60 12.62 -5.16
C ARG A 29 -12.11 14.01 -4.76
N GLY A 30 -10.79 14.23 -4.78
CA GLY A 30 -10.19 15.55 -4.50
C GLY A 30 -10.66 16.69 -5.44
N ASN A 31 -11.25 16.35 -6.58
CA ASN A 31 -11.87 17.30 -7.53
C ASN A 31 -13.39 17.45 -7.36
N GLY A 32 -13.97 16.95 -6.25
CA GLY A 32 -15.39 17.08 -5.92
C GLY A 32 -16.33 16.11 -6.67
N TYR A 33 -15.84 15.35 -7.65
CA TYR A 33 -16.66 14.37 -8.36
C TYR A 33 -17.00 13.18 -7.46
N ARG A 34 -18.28 12.82 -7.45
CA ARG A 34 -18.82 11.62 -6.80
C ARG A 34 -18.89 10.48 -7.80
N LYS A 35 -18.84 9.24 -7.29
CA LYS A 35 -18.84 8.00 -8.09
C LYS A 35 -17.53 7.83 -8.90
N ASN A 36 -17.36 6.70 -9.59
CA ASN A 36 -16.10 6.28 -10.27
C ASN A 36 -14.96 5.85 -9.33
N ALA A 37 -15.31 5.19 -8.23
CA ALA A 37 -14.39 4.45 -7.39
C ALA A 37 -14.99 3.08 -7.06
N PHE A 38 -14.17 2.15 -6.60
CA PHE A 38 -14.62 0.84 -6.15
C PHE A 38 -13.86 0.43 -4.88
N GLY A 39 -14.49 -0.36 -4.02
CA GLY A 39 -13.80 -0.95 -2.89
C GLY A 39 -12.83 -2.04 -3.37
N PHE A 40 -11.57 -1.95 -3.01
CA PHE A 40 -10.52 -2.92 -3.30
C PHE A 40 -9.83 -3.31 -2.00
N TRP A 41 -10.07 -4.54 -1.56
CA TRP A 41 -9.57 -5.09 -0.28
C TRP A 41 -9.80 -4.17 0.93
N GLY A 42 -11.03 -3.67 1.06
CA GLY A 42 -11.44 -2.83 2.19
C GLY A 42 -10.96 -1.37 2.09
N THR A 43 -10.39 -0.97 0.96
CA THR A 43 -9.99 0.43 0.70
C THR A 43 -10.69 0.94 -0.56
N VAL A 44 -11.23 2.16 -0.52
CA VAL A 44 -11.81 2.76 -1.73
C VAL A 44 -10.70 3.25 -2.64
N VAL A 45 -10.77 2.87 -3.92
CA VAL A 45 -9.77 3.14 -4.95
C VAL A 45 -10.47 3.69 -6.19
N ASP A 46 -9.97 4.82 -6.72
CA ASP A 46 -10.39 5.33 -8.02
C ASP A 46 -9.50 4.78 -9.16
N TRP A 47 -9.95 4.93 -10.40
CA TRP A 47 -9.26 4.38 -11.58
C TRP A 47 -7.81 4.86 -11.76
N SER A 48 -7.49 6.11 -11.42
CA SER A 48 -6.10 6.62 -11.51
C SER A 48 -5.19 5.94 -10.48
N THR A 49 -5.75 5.69 -9.29
CA THR A 49 -5.06 4.97 -8.22
C THR A 49 -4.87 3.51 -8.59
N LEU A 50 -5.87 2.89 -9.24
CA LEU A 50 -5.73 1.52 -9.75
C LEU A 50 -4.61 1.42 -10.79
N GLN A 51 -4.53 2.36 -11.73
CA GLN A 51 -3.46 2.36 -12.73
C GLN A 51 -2.09 2.45 -12.04
N TRP A 52 -1.94 3.39 -11.11
CA TRP A 52 -0.72 3.52 -10.31
C TRP A 52 -0.38 2.21 -9.56
N LEU A 53 -1.36 1.54 -8.96
CA LEU A 53 -1.16 0.25 -8.29
C LEU A 53 -0.69 -0.85 -9.25
N ARG A 54 -1.25 -0.92 -10.46
CA ARG A 54 -0.85 -1.89 -11.49
C ARG A 54 0.60 -1.68 -11.92
N ASP A 55 0.95 -0.46 -12.28
CA ASP A 55 2.28 -0.10 -12.74
C ASP A 55 3.33 -0.42 -11.67
N TRP A 56 3.05 -0.04 -10.41
CA TRP A 56 3.96 -0.32 -9.30
C TRP A 56 4.03 -1.79 -8.91
N LYS A 57 2.92 -2.53 -9.03
CA LYS A 57 2.91 -3.98 -8.80
C LYS A 57 3.87 -4.65 -9.77
N GLU A 58 3.83 -4.29 -11.05
CA GLU A 58 4.69 -4.87 -12.08
C GLU A 58 6.15 -4.49 -11.87
N ARG A 59 6.43 -3.21 -11.55
CA ARG A 59 7.79 -2.75 -11.23
C ARG A 59 8.36 -3.48 -10.02
N LEU A 60 7.65 -3.52 -8.89
CA LEU A 60 8.12 -4.22 -7.69
C LEU A 60 8.30 -5.72 -7.92
N THR A 61 7.43 -6.34 -8.72
CA THR A 61 7.59 -7.77 -9.10
C THR A 61 8.90 -7.97 -9.86
N ARG A 62 9.18 -7.15 -10.89
CA ARG A 62 10.44 -7.20 -11.64
C ARG A 62 11.66 -6.95 -10.76
N LEU A 63 11.58 -6.00 -9.84
CA LEU A 63 12.66 -5.70 -8.90
C LEU A 63 12.96 -6.88 -7.96
N LEU A 64 11.93 -7.61 -7.51
CA LEU A 64 12.07 -8.82 -6.69
C LEU A 64 12.58 -10.02 -7.49
N GLU A 65 12.21 -10.11 -8.76
CA GLU A 65 12.78 -11.10 -9.68
C GLU A 65 14.25 -10.75 -9.98
N GLY A 66 14.61 -9.48 -9.98
CA GLY A 66 15.97 -9.00 -10.19
C GLY A 66 16.41 -9.02 -11.63
N VAL A 67 17.58 -8.44 -11.86
CA VAL A 67 18.22 -8.32 -13.16
C VAL A 67 19.54 -9.08 -13.12
N GLU A 68 19.89 -9.75 -14.20
CA GLU A 68 21.23 -10.32 -14.37
C GLU A 68 22.18 -9.25 -14.88
N GLU A 69 23.26 -9.03 -14.14
CA GLU A 69 24.29 -8.06 -14.50
C GLU A 69 25.65 -8.63 -14.10
N GLU A 70 26.59 -8.66 -15.04
CA GLU A 70 27.95 -9.22 -14.82
C GLU A 70 27.94 -10.66 -14.27
N GLY A 71 26.97 -11.48 -14.71
CA GLY A 71 26.82 -12.88 -14.28
C GLY A 71 26.30 -13.05 -12.85
N LYS A 72 25.87 -11.97 -12.18
CA LYS A 72 25.22 -12.01 -10.86
C LYS A 72 23.79 -11.52 -10.96
N ARG A 73 22.87 -12.28 -10.36
CA ARG A 73 21.47 -11.86 -10.20
C ARG A 73 21.37 -10.91 -9.02
N ILE A 74 20.91 -9.69 -9.30
CA ILE A 74 20.72 -8.66 -8.28
C ILE A 74 19.23 -8.34 -8.20
N SER A 75 18.64 -8.63 -7.05
CA SER A 75 17.21 -8.51 -6.78
C SER A 75 16.97 -7.83 -5.44
N LEU A 76 15.85 -7.11 -5.33
CA LEU A 76 15.33 -6.70 -4.04
C LEU A 76 14.97 -7.94 -3.21
N SER A 77 15.32 -7.92 -1.92
CA SER A 77 14.96 -9.02 -1.03
C SER A 77 13.44 -9.06 -0.82
N ARG A 78 12.85 -10.26 -0.67
CA ARG A 78 11.43 -10.39 -0.29
C ARG A 78 11.11 -9.70 1.04
N GLY A 79 12.07 -9.64 1.96
CA GLY A 79 11.96 -8.90 3.21
C GLY A 79 11.65 -7.41 3.02
N PHE A 80 11.92 -6.85 1.84
CA PHE A 80 11.54 -5.49 1.50
C PHE A 80 10.02 -5.25 1.54
N LEU A 81 9.22 -6.22 1.11
CA LEU A 81 7.75 -6.12 1.19
C LEU A 81 7.28 -6.03 2.64
N HIS A 82 7.88 -6.82 3.54
CA HIS A 82 7.59 -6.74 4.98
C HIS A 82 7.97 -5.38 5.57
N LYS A 83 9.09 -4.78 5.13
CA LYS A 83 9.47 -3.42 5.54
C LYS A 83 8.38 -2.42 5.13
N LEU A 84 7.91 -2.47 3.88
CA LEU A 84 6.83 -1.62 3.37
C LEU A 84 5.50 -1.83 4.12
N ALA A 85 5.12 -3.08 4.40
CA ALA A 85 3.94 -3.39 5.21
C ALA A 85 4.06 -2.78 6.62
N SER A 86 5.23 -2.85 7.24
CA SER A 86 5.45 -2.23 8.55
C SER A 86 5.32 -0.71 8.50
N ILE A 87 5.80 -0.06 7.42
CA ILE A 87 5.68 1.38 7.23
C ILE A 87 4.21 1.79 7.12
N TYR A 88 3.42 1.05 6.35
CA TYR A 88 1.98 1.27 6.28
C TYR A 88 1.30 1.12 7.65
N ALA A 89 1.64 0.06 8.40
CA ALA A 89 1.07 -0.16 9.72
C ALA A 89 1.35 1.02 10.68
N LEU A 90 2.58 1.55 10.67
CA LEU A 90 2.91 2.75 11.44
C LEU A 90 2.13 3.98 10.99
N TRP A 91 1.98 4.19 9.68
CA TRP A 91 1.18 5.29 9.16
C TRP A 91 -0.28 5.18 9.63
N LYS A 92 -0.88 3.99 9.55
CA LYS A 92 -2.26 3.74 9.93
C LYS A 92 -2.50 3.95 11.44
N THR A 93 -1.64 3.42 12.30
CA THR A 93 -1.73 3.65 13.76
C THR A 93 -1.65 5.14 14.09
N ASN A 94 -0.78 5.89 13.40
CA ASN A 94 -0.68 7.33 13.60
C ASN A 94 -1.97 8.05 13.16
N GLU A 95 -2.53 7.70 12.00
CA GLU A 95 -3.78 8.27 11.51
C GLU A 95 -4.95 8.03 12.49
N GLU A 96 -5.11 6.80 12.97
CA GLU A 96 -6.17 6.45 13.93
C GLU A 96 -6.03 7.19 15.26
N THR A 97 -4.79 7.35 15.75
CA THR A 97 -4.51 8.10 16.98
C THR A 97 -4.88 9.58 16.84
N LEU A 98 -4.58 10.18 15.69
CA LEU A 98 -4.91 11.57 15.40
C LEU A 98 -6.43 11.78 15.31
N ARG A 99 -7.14 10.89 14.62
CA ARG A 99 -8.60 10.96 14.47
C ARG A 99 -9.32 10.88 15.83
N ARG A 100 -8.80 10.12 16.79
CA ARG A 100 -9.41 9.96 18.13
C ARG A 100 -9.17 11.15 19.07
N LYS A 101 -8.17 12.00 18.81
CA LYS A 101 -7.76 13.10 19.69
C LYS A 101 -8.29 14.48 19.25
N MET A 102 -9.45 14.54 18.58
CA MET A 102 -10.06 15.80 18.10
C MET A 102 -10.62 16.67 19.24
N THR A 103 -9.72 17.22 20.05
CA THR A 103 -9.83 18.39 20.95
C THR A 103 -8.40 18.71 21.38
N MET A 104 -7.59 19.34 20.51
CA MET A 104 -6.20 19.71 20.82
C MET A 104 -5.90 21.13 20.36
N SER A 105 -5.04 21.82 21.12
CA SER A 105 -4.64 23.20 20.84
C SER A 105 -3.61 23.29 19.70
N THR A 106 -3.41 24.50 19.18
CA THR A 106 -2.57 24.80 18.01
C THR A 106 -1.08 24.42 18.20
N ASP A 107 -0.57 24.36 19.43
CA ASP A 107 0.81 23.91 19.72
C ASP A 107 0.94 22.39 19.91
N GLU A 108 -0.15 21.69 20.20
CA GLU A 108 -0.18 20.22 20.25
C GLU A 108 -0.26 19.60 18.84
N LEU A 109 -0.93 20.30 17.93
CA LEU A 109 -0.91 20.01 16.49
C LEU A 109 0.52 20.12 15.91
N LYS A 110 1.29 21.14 16.32
CA LYS A 110 2.70 21.31 15.92
C LYS A 110 3.63 20.19 16.45
N ARG A 111 3.30 19.56 17.59
CA ARG A 111 3.99 18.34 18.08
C ARG A 111 3.56 17.06 17.33
N HIS A 112 2.34 16.98 16.80
CA HIS A 112 1.91 15.87 15.91
C HIS A 112 2.55 15.91 14.52
N ILE A 113 2.96 17.12 14.11
CA ILE A 113 3.74 17.42 12.91
C ILE A 113 5.25 17.16 13.11
N HIS A 114 5.73 17.03 14.37
CA HIS A 114 7.08 16.53 14.68
C HIS A 114 7.20 15.04 14.30
N TYR A 115 7.41 14.84 13.01
CA TYR A 115 8.10 13.74 12.36
C TYR A 115 7.39 12.40 12.36
N HIS A 116 6.42 12.28 11.44
CA HIS A 116 6.01 11.05 10.77
C HIS A 116 7.08 9.95 10.85
N ARG A 117 7.10 9.17 11.95
CA ARG A 117 8.13 8.15 12.19
C ARG A 117 8.19 7.14 11.04
N TRP A 118 7.04 6.91 10.41
CA TRP A 118 6.91 6.13 9.20
C TRP A 118 7.66 6.74 8.01
N LEU A 119 7.72 8.07 7.87
CA LEU A 119 8.44 8.78 6.81
C LEU A 119 9.95 8.60 6.97
N TRP A 120 10.49 8.79 8.18
CA TRP A 120 11.91 8.52 8.44
C TRP A 120 12.26 7.07 8.19
N ARG A 121 11.41 6.14 8.65
CA ARG A 121 11.60 4.71 8.36
C ARG A 121 11.52 4.43 6.86
N LEU A 122 10.60 5.06 6.14
CA LEU A 122 10.48 4.92 4.69
C LEU A 122 11.78 5.36 4.01
N VAL A 123 12.21 6.61 4.22
CA VAL A 123 13.44 7.15 3.61
C VAL A 123 14.65 6.27 3.95
N TYR A 124 14.81 5.92 5.23
CA TYR A 124 15.93 5.11 5.68
C TYR A 124 15.95 3.71 5.07
N GLN A 125 14.80 3.04 4.97
CA GLN A 125 14.73 1.70 4.36
C GLN A 125 15.01 1.77 2.86
N LEU A 126 14.52 2.80 2.16
CA LEU A 126 14.74 2.94 0.72
C LEU A 126 16.20 3.24 0.38
N VAL A 127 16.85 4.16 1.11
CA VAL A 127 18.26 4.56 0.88
C VAL A 127 19.25 3.41 1.12
N ARG A 128 18.88 2.42 1.93
CA ARG A 128 19.74 1.26 2.25
C ARG A 128 19.74 0.16 1.19
N GLU A 129 18.78 0.16 0.28
CA GLU A 129 18.75 -0.82 -0.80
C GLU A 129 19.80 -0.49 -1.88
N ASP A 130 20.09 -1.45 -2.76
CA ASP A 130 21.13 -1.30 -3.77
C ASP A 130 20.97 -0.04 -4.61
N ARG A 131 22.09 0.62 -4.95
CA ARG A 131 22.12 1.85 -5.77
C ARG A 131 21.39 1.69 -7.10
N ARG A 132 21.40 0.48 -7.67
CA ARG A 132 20.73 0.14 -8.94
C ARG A 132 19.21 0.32 -8.85
N PHE A 133 18.63 0.19 -7.66
CA PHE A 133 17.18 0.34 -7.46
C PHE A 133 16.78 1.77 -7.05
N GLN A 134 17.73 2.65 -6.76
CA GLN A 134 17.44 3.96 -6.16
C GLN A 134 16.57 4.87 -7.05
N GLY A 135 16.64 4.71 -8.37
CA GLY A 135 15.75 5.43 -9.30
C GLY A 135 14.28 5.11 -9.03
N ASP A 136 13.92 3.83 -9.09
CA ASP A 136 12.56 3.36 -8.78
C ASP A 136 12.19 3.66 -7.32
N LEU A 137 13.07 3.38 -6.36
CA LEU A 137 12.74 3.58 -4.95
C LEU A 137 12.50 5.06 -4.60
N LYS A 138 13.21 5.99 -5.25
CA LYS A 138 12.96 7.42 -5.11
C LYS A 138 11.61 7.81 -5.70
N GLU A 139 11.25 7.29 -6.88
CA GLU A 139 9.93 7.53 -7.47
C GLU A 139 8.81 6.96 -6.58
N LEU A 140 9.01 5.77 -6.00
CA LEU A 140 8.07 5.18 -5.05
C LEU A 140 7.88 6.08 -3.83
N GLN A 141 8.99 6.57 -3.25
CA GLN A 141 8.93 7.52 -2.13
C GLN A 141 8.11 8.77 -2.48
N GLU A 142 8.35 9.35 -3.65
CA GLU A 142 7.64 10.56 -4.09
C GLU A 142 6.14 10.29 -4.28
N ASN A 143 5.77 9.16 -4.87
CA ASN A 143 4.36 8.78 -5.00
C ASN A 143 3.71 8.57 -3.62
N LEU A 144 4.38 7.89 -2.69
CA LEU A 144 3.84 7.61 -1.36
C LEU A 144 3.66 8.88 -0.51
N VAL A 145 4.62 9.80 -0.59
CA VAL A 145 4.66 11.00 0.28
C VAL A 145 3.99 12.19 -0.38
N LYS A 146 4.45 12.59 -1.58
CA LYS A 146 4.00 13.84 -2.22
C LYS A 146 2.62 13.70 -2.88
N LYS A 147 2.30 12.51 -3.41
CA LYS A 147 1.00 12.22 -4.03
C LYS A 147 0.03 11.49 -3.09
N GLU A 148 0.35 11.48 -1.78
CA GLU A 148 -0.49 10.92 -0.72
C GLU A 148 -0.91 9.46 -0.95
N ARG A 149 -0.11 8.67 -1.71
CA ARG A 149 -0.44 7.27 -2.03
C ARG A 149 -0.18 6.29 -0.88
N ILE A 150 0.34 6.77 0.25
CA ILE A 150 0.65 5.94 1.44
C ILE A 150 -0.56 5.15 1.93
N ALA A 151 -1.78 5.69 1.81
CA ALA A 151 -3.02 4.99 2.17
C ALA A 151 -3.27 3.70 1.36
N HIS A 152 -2.68 3.60 0.16
CA HIS A 152 -2.81 2.46 -0.73
C HIS A 152 -1.60 1.50 -0.67
N LEU A 153 -0.60 1.77 0.17
CA LEU A 153 0.62 0.95 0.25
C LEU A 153 0.34 -0.50 0.65
N ASN A 154 -0.60 -0.73 1.56
CA ASN A 154 -1.00 -2.10 1.95
C ASN A 154 -1.58 -2.91 0.78
N ILE A 155 -2.35 -2.26 -0.09
CA ILE A 155 -2.89 -2.90 -1.29
C ILE A 155 -1.73 -3.31 -2.20
N LEU A 156 -0.82 -2.38 -2.48
CA LEU A 156 0.34 -2.62 -3.33
C LEU A 156 1.17 -3.80 -2.81
N VAL A 157 1.53 -3.79 -1.53
CA VAL A 157 2.34 -4.86 -0.92
C VAL A 157 1.64 -6.21 -1.03
N ARG A 158 0.38 -6.31 -0.61
CA ARG A 158 -0.38 -7.57 -0.70
C ARG A 158 -0.52 -8.07 -2.13
N TRP A 159 -0.69 -7.17 -3.09
CA TRP A 159 -0.81 -7.56 -4.49
C TRP A 159 0.49 -8.14 -5.02
N VAL A 160 1.64 -7.54 -4.68
CA VAL A 160 2.95 -8.08 -5.05
C VAL A 160 3.21 -9.41 -4.34
N GLU A 161 2.91 -9.52 -3.04
CA GLU A 161 3.05 -10.76 -2.27
C GLU A 161 2.24 -11.91 -2.90
N LEU A 162 0.96 -11.66 -3.22
CA LEU A 162 0.10 -12.66 -3.87
C LEU A 162 0.58 -13.02 -5.28
N SER A 163 1.07 -12.05 -6.04
CA SER A 163 1.53 -12.27 -7.42
C SER A 163 2.87 -13.02 -7.49
N THR A 164 3.68 -12.94 -6.44
CA THR A 164 5.01 -13.57 -6.39
C THR A 164 5.05 -14.82 -5.52
N ARG A 165 3.91 -15.20 -4.95
CA ARG A 165 3.75 -16.45 -4.21
C ARG A 165 3.80 -17.60 -5.22
N LYS A 166 4.89 -18.39 -5.19
CA LYS A 166 4.92 -19.69 -5.87
C LYS A 166 3.90 -20.57 -5.16
N GLU A 167 2.96 -21.16 -5.90
CA GLU A 167 2.05 -22.15 -5.34
C GLU A 167 2.89 -23.29 -4.74
N VAL A 168 2.88 -23.41 -3.42
CA VAL A 168 3.24 -24.68 -2.79
C VAL A 168 2.00 -25.53 -2.97
N ASN A 169 2.06 -26.46 -3.93
CA ASN A 169 1.04 -27.46 -4.20
C ASN A 169 0.40 -27.93 -2.89
N SER A 170 -0.86 -27.56 -2.68
CA SER A 170 -1.72 -28.27 -1.75
C SER A 170 -2.22 -29.51 -2.49
N SER A 171 -1.31 -30.46 -2.68
CA SER A 171 -1.65 -31.85 -2.94
C SER A 171 -1.77 -32.49 -1.57
N GLU A 172 -2.99 -32.52 -1.04
CA GLU A 172 -3.48 -33.46 -0.02
C GLU A 172 -5.01 -33.49 -0.07
#